data_AF-A0A661L6Y9-F1
#
_entry.id   AF-A0A661L6Y9-F1
#
_cell.length_a   1.000
_cell.length_b   1.000
_cell.length_c   1.000
_cell.angle_alpha   90.00
_cell.angle_beta   90.00
_cell.angle_gamma   90.00
#
_symmetry.space_group_name_H-M   'P 1'
#
loop_
_entity.id
_entity.type
_entity.pdbx_description
1 polymer ?
#
loop_
_entity_poly.entity_id
_entity_poly.type
_entity_poly.pdbx_seq_one_letter_code
_entity_poly.pdbx_strand_id
1 'polypeptide(L)'
;MSSEMGQYLRATSTIEADHKKIIETATKMTRGCVSDEEKAVALFYFVRDSIRYNIYMISVFIEDFRASRILEWGKAYCVQKAVLLT
;
A
#
# COMPACT_ATOMS: atom_id res chain seq x y z
N MET A 1 -18.85 17.09 -9.09
CA MET A 1 -18.46 15.83 -8.42
C MET A 1 -16.96 15.53 -8.49
N SER A 2 -16.17 16.18 -9.35
CA SER A 2 -14.72 15.90 -9.47
C SER A 2 -13.83 16.49 -8.37
N SER A 3 -14.31 17.48 -7.62
CA SER A 3 -13.54 18.19 -6.57
C SER A 3 -13.38 17.35 -5.28
N GLU A 4 -14.34 16.48 -4.94
CA GLU A 4 -14.29 15.69 -3.69
C GLU A 4 -13.33 14.50 -3.76
N MET A 5 -13.08 13.90 -4.92
CA MET A 5 -12.21 12.72 -5.03
C MET A 5 -10.73 13.04 -4.80
N GLY A 6 -10.32 14.29 -5.03
CA GLY A 6 -8.93 14.71 -4.87
C GLY A 6 -8.38 14.50 -3.46
N GLN A 7 -9.25 14.44 -2.44
CA GLN A 7 -8.81 14.17 -1.07
C GLN A 7 -8.31 12.74 -0.84
N TYR A 8 -8.83 11.77 -1.61
CA TYR A 8 -8.47 10.36 -1.50
C TYR A 8 -7.18 10.01 -2.26
N LEU A 9 -6.72 10.92 -3.14
CA LEU A 9 -5.47 10.76 -3.88
C LEU A 9 -4.26 11.38 -3.15
N ARG A 10 -4.48 12.05 -2.02
CA ARG A 10 -3.41 12.65 -1.24
C ARG A 10 -2.75 11.60 -0.35
N ALA A 11 -1.42 11.64 -0.30
CA ALA A 11 -0.68 10.89 0.69
C ALA A 11 -1.13 11.27 2.11
N THR A 12 -1.13 10.28 3.00
CA THR A 12 -1.38 10.45 4.43
C THR A 12 -0.16 10.00 5.22
N SER A 13 -0.15 10.26 6.52
CA SER A 13 0.94 9.86 7.43
C SER A 13 1.14 8.34 7.54
N THR A 14 0.19 7.53 7.07
CA THR A 14 0.26 6.06 7.09
C THR A 14 0.34 5.46 5.69
N ILE A 15 -0.40 5.98 4.71
CA ILE A 15 -0.38 5.47 3.33
C ILE A 15 0.94 5.82 2.63
N GLU A 16 1.50 7.00 2.92
CA GLU A 16 2.82 7.40 2.41
C GLU A 16 2.96 7.24 0.88
N ALA A 17 1.90 7.56 0.11
CA ALA A 17 1.89 7.44 -1.36
C ALA A 17 2.97 8.29 -2.06
N ASP A 18 3.49 9.32 -1.38
CA ASP A 18 4.59 10.18 -1.83
C ASP A 18 5.98 9.69 -1.38
N HIS A 19 6.04 8.63 -0.57
CA HIS A 19 7.30 8.09 -0.07
C HIS A 19 8.05 7.32 -1.18
N LYS A 20 9.34 7.63 -1.34
CA LYS A 20 10.18 7.10 -2.43
C LYS A 20 10.09 5.58 -2.63
N LYS A 21 10.21 4.79 -1.55
CA LYS A 21 10.13 3.32 -1.62
C LYS A 21 8.75 2.82 -2.10
N ILE A 22 7.67 3.52 -1.77
CA ILE A 22 6.31 3.16 -2.18
C ILE A 22 6.14 3.43 -3.67
N ILE A 23 6.55 4.63 -4.13
CA ILE A 23 6.52 5.00 -5.56
C ILE A 23 7.34 4.01 -6.40
N GLU A 24 8.57 3.69 -5.97
CA GLU A 24 9.44 2.75 -6.68
C GLU A 24 8.82 1.35 -6.76
N THR A 25 8.22 0.88 -5.67
CA THR A 25 7.56 -0.43 -5.63
C THR A 25 6.33 -0.46 -6.51
N ALA A 26 5.45 0.54 -6.40
CA ALA A 26 4.24 0.64 -7.22
C ALA A 26 4.60 0.71 -8.71
N THR A 27 5.58 1.54 -9.08
CA THR A 27 6.08 1.66 -10.46
C THR A 27 6.66 0.34 -10.97
N LYS A 28 7.36 -0.40 -10.12
CA LYS A 28 7.91 -1.71 -10.48
C LYS A 28 6.80 -2.75 -10.72
N MET A 29 5.81 -2.82 -9.83
CA MET A 29 4.72 -3.80 -9.91
C MET A 29 3.77 -3.53 -11.07
N THR A 30 3.61 -2.26 -11.46
CA THR A 30 2.70 -1.83 -12.53
C THR A 30 3.39 -1.71 -13.90
N ARG A 31 4.67 -2.08 -13.99
CA ARG A 31 5.43 -1.99 -15.24
C ARG A 31 4.79 -2.88 -16.31
N GLY A 32 4.37 -2.27 -17.41
CA GLY A 32 3.76 -2.95 -18.54
C GLY A 32 2.23 -3.07 -18.47
N CYS A 33 1.60 -2.67 -17.35
CA CYS A 33 0.15 -2.53 -17.28
C CYS A 33 -0.30 -1.32 -18.12
N VAL A 34 -1.37 -1.51 -18.89
CA VAL A 34 -1.90 -0.50 -19.82
C VAL A 34 -3.14 0.21 -19.28
N SER A 35 -3.89 -0.43 -18.37
CA SER A 35 -5.08 0.14 -17.74
C SER A 35 -4.93 0.29 -16.21
N ASP A 36 -5.76 1.13 -15.59
CA ASP A 36 -5.73 1.30 -14.13
C ASP A 36 -6.26 0.07 -13.39
N GLU A 37 -7.18 -0.69 -13.99
CA GLU A 37 -7.63 -1.99 -13.47
C GLU A 37 -6.48 -3.00 -13.42
N GLU A 38 -5.67 -3.10 -14.47
CA GLU A 38 -4.50 -3.98 -14.49
C GLU A 38 -3.48 -3.60 -13.41
N LYS A 39 -3.26 -2.30 -13.22
CA LYS A 39 -2.38 -1.79 -12.15
C LYS A 39 -2.91 -2.18 -10.77
N ALA A 40 -4.21 -1.96 -10.53
CA ALA A 40 -4.84 -2.29 -9.25
C ALA A 40 -4.74 -3.80 -8.94
N VAL A 41 -4.98 -4.66 -9.94
CA VAL A 41 -4.85 -6.11 -9.79
C VAL A 41 -3.40 -6.51 -9.50
N ALA A 42 -2.42 -5.93 -10.21
CA ALA A 42 -1.00 -6.21 -9.98
C ALA A 42 -0.54 -5.82 -8.57
N LEU A 43 -0.95 -4.63 -8.11
CA LEU A 43 -0.67 -4.14 -6.75
C LEU A 43 -1.36 -5.03 -5.70
N PHE A 44 -2.61 -5.42 -5.93
CA PHE A 44 -3.33 -6.34 -5.05
C PHE A 44 -2.61 -7.67 -4.91
N TYR A 45 -2.18 -8.29 -6.01
CA TYR A 45 -1.44 -9.55 -5.96
C TYR A 45 -0.08 -9.40 -5.29
N PHE A 46 0.63 -8.29 -5.53
CA PHE A 46 1.86 -7.99 -4.79
C PHE A 46 1.62 -7.96 -3.28
N VAL A 47 0.65 -7.18 -2.80
CA VAL A 47 0.35 -7.07 -1.36
C VAL A 47 -0.17 -8.39 -0.79
N ARG A 48 -1.00 -9.13 -1.53
CA ARG A 48 -1.53 -10.44 -1.11
C ARG A 48 -0.42 -11.46 -0.92
N ASP A 49 0.46 -11.58 -1.92
CA ASP A 49 1.38 -12.71 -2.07
C ASP A 49 2.77 -12.43 -1.48
N SER A 50 3.24 -11.17 -1.50
CA SER A 50 4.59 -10.81 -1.06
C SER A 50 4.64 -10.34 0.40
N ILE A 51 3.51 -9.94 0.97
CA ILE A 51 3.41 -9.52 2.38
C ILE A 51 2.78 -10.64 3.17
N ARG A 52 3.52 -11.32 4.04
CA ARG A 52 3.00 -12.48 4.79
C ARG A 52 1.88 -12.05 5.76
N TYR A 53 0.76 -12.77 5.75
CA TYR A 53 -0.29 -12.53 6.74
C TYR A 53 0.17 -12.97 8.14
N ASN A 54 0.09 -12.09 9.14
CA ASN A 54 0.46 -12.40 10.52
C ASN A 54 -0.48 -11.70 11.52
N ILE A 55 -1.34 -12.47 12.20
CA ILE A 55 -2.30 -11.93 13.17
C ILE A 55 -1.67 -11.59 14.54
N TYR A 56 -0.44 -12.02 14.80
CA TYR A 56 0.23 -11.81 16.10
C TYR A 56 0.98 -10.46 16.18
N MET A 57 0.88 -9.62 15.15
CA MET A 57 1.48 -8.27 15.09
C MET A 57 0.44 -7.16 15.10
N ILE A 58 -0.69 -7.40 15.77
CA ILE A 58 -1.66 -6.34 16.05
C ILE A 58 -0.96 -5.24 16.83
N SER A 59 -1.13 -4.01 16.37
CA SER A 59 -0.50 -2.83 16.97
C SER A 59 -1.52 -1.75 17.27
N VAL A 60 -1.16 -0.89 18.22
CA VAL A 60 -1.87 0.34 18.58
C VAL A 60 -1.02 1.58 18.28
N PHE A 61 0.21 1.41 17.78
CA PHE A 61 1.13 2.49 17.45
C PHE A 61 0.97 2.89 15.99
N ILE A 62 0.71 4.17 15.72
CA ILE A 62 0.46 4.68 14.36
C ILE A 62 1.66 4.44 13.42
N GLU A 63 2.87 4.41 13.98
CA GLU A 63 4.11 4.17 13.26
C GLU A 63 4.16 2.77 12.63
N ASP A 64 3.49 1.78 13.24
CA ASP A 64 3.42 0.41 12.73
C ASP A 64 2.44 0.26 11.56
N PHE A 65 1.70 1.33 11.23
CA PHE A 65 0.79 1.40 10.09
C PHE A 65 1.39 2.16 8.91
N ARG A 66 2.63 2.66 9.00
CA ARG A 66 3.29 3.31 7.86
C ARG A 66 3.57 2.31 6.74
N ALA A 67 3.11 2.60 5.54
CA ALA A 67 3.26 1.73 4.38
C ALA A 67 4.73 1.38 4.11
N SER A 68 5.65 2.35 4.25
CA SER A 68 7.09 2.11 4.08
C SER A 68 7.64 1.08 5.07
N ARG A 69 7.16 1.10 6.32
CA ARG A 69 7.54 0.15 7.37
C ARG A 69 6.93 -1.23 7.14
N ILE A 70 5.67 -1.28 6.72
CA ILE A 70 4.99 -2.54 6.38
C ILE A 70 5.70 -3.22 5.21
N LEU A 71 6.07 -2.45 4.17
CA LEU A 71 6.83 -2.93 3.03
C LEU A 71 8.20 -3.49 3.45
N GLU A 72 8.90 -2.81 4.38
CA GLU A 72 10.18 -3.27 4.93
C GLU A 72 10.05 -4.57 5.74
N TRP A 73 8.98 -4.70 6.53
CA TRP A 73 8.73 -5.91 7.31
C TRP A 73 8.38 -7.14 6.49
N GLY A 74 7.72 -6.96 5.33
CA GLY A 74 7.26 -8.07 4.49
C GLY A 74 6.20 -8.95 5.18
N LYS A 75 5.57 -8.46 6.24
CA LYS A 75 4.48 -9.13 6.99
C LYS A 75 3.51 -8.10 7.56
N ALA A 76 2.24 -8.47 7.65
CA ALA A 76 1.15 -7.61 8.12
C ALA A 76 -0.13 -8.41 8.41
N TYR A 77 -1.05 -7.85 9.19
CA TYR A 77 -2.45 -8.32 9.23
C TYR A 77 -3.35 -7.45 8.33
N CYS A 78 -4.67 -7.65 8.39
CA CYS A 78 -5.62 -7.06 7.44
C CYS A 78 -5.55 -5.52 7.36
N VAL A 79 -5.42 -4.82 8.48
CA VAL A 79 -5.40 -3.34 8.49
C VAL A 79 -4.13 -2.80 7.85
N GLN A 80 -2.96 -3.32 8.22
CA GLN A 80 -1.69 -2.92 7.61
C GLN A 80 -1.63 -3.25 6.11
N LYS A 81 -2.14 -4.42 5.69
CA LYS A 81 -2.25 -4.74 4.26
C LYS A 81 -3.15 -3.76 3.51
N ALA A 82 -4.27 -3.33 4.11
CA ALA A 82 -5.14 -2.32 3.52
C ALA A 82 -4.40 -0.99 3.35
N VAL A 83 -3.63 -0.57 4.36
CA VAL A 83 -2.83 0.67 4.27
C VAL A 83 -1.79 0.59 3.15
N LEU A 84 -1.05 -0.52 3.03
CA LEU A 84 -0.03 -0.66 1.99
C LEU A 84 -0.61 -0.75 0.57
N LEU A 85 -1.85 -1.22 0.41
CA LEU A 85 -2.51 -1.35 -0.90
C LEU A 85 -3.15 -0.04 -1.39
N THR A 86 -3.56 0.84 -0.47
CA THR A 86 -4.27 2.08 -0.79
C THR A 86 -3.31 3.12 -1.35
#